data_AF-A0AAE9ZWM4-F1
#
_entry.id   AF-A0AAE9ZWM4-F1
#
_cell.length_a   1.000
_cell.length_b   1.000
_cell.length_c   1.000
_cell.angle_alpha   90.00
_cell.angle_beta   90.00
_cell.angle_gamma   90.00
#
_symmetry.space_group_name_H-M   'P 1'
#
loop_
_entity.id
_entity.type
_entity.pdbx_description
1 polymer ?
#
loop_
_entity_poly.entity_id
_entity_poly.type
_entity_poly.pdbx_seq_one_letter_code
_entity_poly.pdbx_strand_id
1 'polypeptide(L)'
;MLLSTHLMRDLRRFGHRTAVVLLLAGLVVPAHAAEPVADATSEPTELPTIFIAGDSTAANGNPVATGWGRMFGEYFDSTRVNVVNRARGGRSSRTFITEGHWAKLLAEVKAGDIVLIQFGHNDGGPINHERIARGSLPGLGDETEAIDNRQTKQPEVVHTFGWYMRQMIADVRAKQARPILLSLTVRNYWRDGRVERGSGDYGQWTRALAESEKLPFIDHTKLIADVYEKLGHDAVNAFFPRDHVHNGADGARINAMMVVSGLKGLREQSIIRDLSLMGRMVPMADPGDVYVPPQPPPKGGPREEFMTWLNLPEPADPTRPTVWLIGDSTVRNGRGNGYDGQFGWGDPFEKYFYPAATNVVNRAVGGTGARTFNGHWANTLPQVKKGDVVLIQFGHNDNGSRGALRGIGEETETREDATTKETEIVHTFGWYLRRYIADIRAQEATPVLCTLVPRNSWKDGKIARSTDSHADWTRAVAAAEDVALVDLNERIARKYDVLGEDAVTALFADKRVHTGWDGAELNALTVVEGLRALDPNPLARHLRPSMGMPASSAP
;
A
#
# COMPACT_ATOMS: atom_id res chain seq x y z
N MET A 1 -20.07 28.83 -15.38
CA MET A 1 -20.86 27.87 -16.18
C MET A 1 -20.62 28.18 -17.67
N LEU A 2 -19.48 27.73 -18.22
CA LEU A 2 -19.16 27.75 -19.68
C LEU A 2 -17.77 27.14 -20.03
N LEU A 3 -16.99 26.61 -19.08
CA LEU A 3 -15.72 25.92 -19.37
C LEU A 3 -15.85 24.41 -19.62
N SER A 4 -17.06 23.85 -19.61
CA SER A 4 -17.26 22.40 -19.44
C SER A 4 -17.27 21.56 -20.73
N THR A 5 -17.33 22.16 -21.92
CA THR A 5 -17.53 21.38 -23.17
C THR A 5 -16.26 21.10 -23.95
N HIS A 6 -15.18 21.89 -23.78
CA HIS A 6 -13.91 21.64 -24.46
C HIS A 6 -13.05 20.58 -23.76
N LEU A 7 -13.08 20.51 -22.42
CA LEU A 7 -12.34 19.51 -21.65
C LEU A 7 -12.85 18.07 -21.89
N MET A 8 -14.13 17.91 -22.25
CA MET A 8 -14.76 16.60 -22.47
C MET A 8 -14.40 15.94 -23.81
N ARG A 9 -13.97 16.71 -24.82
CA ARG A 9 -13.63 16.13 -26.15
C ARG A 9 -12.24 15.51 -26.20
N ASP A 10 -11.30 15.98 -25.38
CA ASP A 10 -9.92 15.48 -25.36
C ASP A 10 -9.68 14.27 -24.46
N LEU A 11 -10.62 13.96 -23.54
CA LEU A 11 -10.54 12.79 -22.64
C LEU A 11 -10.50 11.43 -23.37
N ARG A 12 -10.85 11.36 -24.66
CA ARG A 12 -10.79 10.10 -25.45
C ARG A 12 -9.38 9.74 -25.92
N ARG A 13 -8.39 10.65 -25.82
CA ARG A 13 -7.01 10.41 -26.26
C ARG A 13 -6.06 9.99 -25.14
N PHE A 14 -6.50 10.07 -23.89
CA PHE A 14 -5.68 9.76 -22.74
C PHE A 14 -6.14 8.44 -22.09
N GLY A 15 -5.20 7.55 -21.77
CA GLY A 15 -5.53 6.26 -21.12
C GLY A 15 -6.28 6.46 -19.78
N HIS A 16 -7.09 5.47 -19.38
CA HIS A 16 -8.01 5.54 -18.23
C HIS A 16 -7.44 6.15 -16.94
N ARG A 17 -6.17 5.86 -16.59
CA ARG A 17 -5.49 6.44 -15.42
C ARG A 17 -5.37 7.97 -15.47
N THR A 18 -5.26 8.54 -16.67
CA THR A 18 -5.11 9.99 -16.91
C THR A 18 -6.47 10.70 -16.88
N ALA A 19 -7.53 10.02 -17.31
CA ALA A 19 -8.89 10.56 -17.23
C ALA A 19 -9.35 10.73 -15.77
N VAL A 20 -8.98 9.82 -14.85
CA VAL A 20 -9.32 9.91 -13.42
C VAL A 20 -8.59 11.06 -12.73
N VAL A 21 -7.31 11.29 -13.02
CA VAL A 21 -6.54 12.43 -12.48
C VAL A 21 -7.13 13.77 -12.96
N LEU A 22 -7.53 13.86 -14.24
CA LEU A 22 -8.19 15.04 -14.80
C LEU A 22 -9.63 15.21 -14.30
N LEU A 23 -10.38 14.12 -14.05
CA LEU A 23 -11.72 14.18 -13.44
C LEU A 23 -11.67 14.64 -11.99
N LEU A 24 -10.70 14.17 -11.20
CA LEU A 24 -10.48 14.62 -9.82
C LEU A 24 -10.01 16.09 -9.77
N ALA A 25 -9.22 16.54 -10.74
CA ALA A 25 -8.87 17.95 -10.90
C ALA A 25 -10.06 18.82 -11.39
N GLY A 26 -11.01 18.23 -12.15
CA GLY A 26 -12.20 18.89 -12.66
C GLY A 26 -13.41 18.89 -11.70
N LEU A 27 -13.40 18.07 -10.64
CA LEU A 27 -14.37 18.07 -9.55
C LEU A 27 -14.03 19.20 -8.55
N VAL A 28 -14.02 20.44 -9.05
CA VAL A 28 -14.11 21.64 -8.20
C VAL A 28 -15.54 21.69 -7.66
N VAL A 29 -15.78 21.00 -6.56
CA VAL A 29 -16.97 21.27 -5.74
C VAL A 29 -16.75 22.64 -5.11
N PRO A 30 -17.71 23.58 -5.19
CA PRO A 30 -17.58 24.84 -4.48
C PRO A 30 -17.41 24.53 -2.99
N ALA A 31 -16.28 24.95 -2.43
CA ALA A 31 -16.01 24.85 -1.01
C ALA A 31 -17.16 25.56 -0.28
N HIS A 32 -18.02 24.80 0.39
CA HIS A 32 -18.72 25.35 1.52
C HIS A 32 -17.64 25.68 2.53
N ALA A 33 -17.53 26.96 2.89
CA ALA A 33 -16.62 27.41 3.93
C ALA A 33 -16.94 26.61 5.20
N ALA A 34 -16.11 25.63 5.53
CA ALA A 34 -16.07 25.10 6.88
C ALA A 34 -15.59 26.26 7.75
N GLU A 35 -16.44 26.68 8.69
CA GLU A 35 -16.12 27.67 9.70
C GLU A 35 -14.84 27.28 10.49
N PRO A 36 -14.12 28.26 11.07
CA PRO A 36 -12.91 27.97 11.81
C PRO A 36 -13.25 27.07 13.00
N VAL A 37 -12.67 25.87 13.01
CA VAL A 37 -12.72 25.00 14.19
C VAL A 37 -11.99 25.73 15.31
N ALA A 38 -12.76 26.09 16.34
CA ALA A 38 -12.30 26.75 17.54
C ALA A 38 -11.35 25.86 18.36
N ASP A 39 -10.46 26.53 19.08
CA ASP A 39 -9.38 25.98 19.88
C ASP A 39 -9.88 25.32 21.19
N ALA A 40 -9.16 24.26 21.58
CA ALA A 40 -9.04 23.59 22.89
C ALA A 40 -10.30 23.02 23.61
N THR A 41 -10.40 21.68 23.65
CA THR A 41 -10.05 20.79 24.79
C THR A 41 -10.68 19.41 24.55
N SER A 42 -9.99 18.53 23.83
CA SER A 42 -10.33 17.11 23.81
C SER A 42 -9.19 16.32 24.42
N GLU A 43 -9.53 15.39 25.30
CA GLU A 43 -8.66 14.29 25.76
C GLU A 43 -7.76 13.79 24.60
N PRO A 44 -6.50 13.38 24.88
CA PRO A 44 -5.62 12.88 23.82
C PRO A 44 -6.30 11.72 23.11
N THR A 45 -6.69 11.94 21.85
CA THR A 45 -7.37 10.92 21.06
C THR A 45 -6.44 9.71 20.94
N GLU A 46 -6.94 8.51 21.25
CA GLU A 46 -6.21 7.24 21.05
C GLU A 46 -5.85 6.98 19.58
N LEU A 47 -6.40 7.75 18.63
CA LEU A 47 -6.17 7.55 17.21
C LEU A 47 -4.69 7.70 16.82
N PRO A 48 -4.19 6.87 15.88
CA PRO A 48 -2.90 7.09 15.25
C PRO A 48 -2.87 8.46 14.58
N THR A 49 -1.69 9.07 14.51
CA THR A 49 -1.51 10.40 13.93
C THR A 49 -0.46 10.39 12.83
N ILE A 50 -0.75 11.09 11.73
CA ILE A 50 0.18 11.38 10.65
C ILE A 50 0.62 12.84 10.80
N PHE A 51 1.87 13.03 11.23
CA PHE A 51 2.51 14.34 11.33
C PHE A 51 3.20 14.73 10.03
N ILE A 52 3.19 16.01 9.69
CA ILE A 52 3.93 16.57 8.56
C ILE A 52 5.00 17.53 9.08
N ALA A 53 6.26 17.20 8.84
CA ALA A 53 7.43 18.07 9.01
C ALA A 53 7.89 18.56 7.63
N GLY A 54 7.98 19.87 7.46
CA GLY A 54 8.44 20.43 6.19
C GLY A 54 8.47 21.94 6.14
N ASP A 55 8.65 22.46 4.93
CA ASP A 55 8.84 23.88 4.64
C ASP A 55 7.55 24.60 4.20
N SER A 56 7.67 25.74 3.51
CA SER A 56 6.54 26.53 3.02
C SER A 56 5.66 25.80 2.01
N THR A 57 6.20 24.82 1.28
CA THR A 57 5.45 24.07 0.27
C THR A 57 4.56 22.99 0.90
N ALA A 58 4.79 22.65 2.16
CA ALA A 58 3.94 21.78 2.98
C ALA A 58 3.07 22.55 4.00
N ALA A 59 3.51 23.72 4.46
CA ALA A 59 2.86 24.50 5.52
C ALA A 59 1.42 24.95 5.17
N ASN A 60 0.60 25.20 6.20
CA ASN A 60 -0.77 25.70 6.02
C ASN A 60 -0.87 27.05 5.28
N GLY A 61 0.24 27.78 5.20
CA GLY A 61 0.39 28.98 4.38
C GLY A 61 -0.62 30.09 4.72
N ASN A 62 -1.05 30.80 3.68
CA ASN A 62 -2.07 31.85 3.71
C ASN A 62 -3.04 31.67 2.52
N PRO A 63 -4.11 32.47 2.39
CA PRO A 63 -5.09 32.29 1.31
C PRO A 63 -4.54 32.42 -0.12
N VAL A 64 -3.39 33.10 -0.31
CA VAL A 64 -2.75 33.27 -1.63
C VAL A 64 -1.76 32.15 -1.91
N ALA A 65 -0.95 31.78 -0.92
CA ALA A 65 0.10 30.77 -1.04
C ALA A 65 -0.05 29.73 0.07
N THR A 66 -0.39 28.50 -0.29
CA THR A 66 -0.64 27.39 0.63
C THR A 66 0.13 26.14 0.22
N GLY A 67 0.56 25.37 1.22
CA GLY A 67 1.23 24.10 1.01
C GLY A 67 0.28 22.91 0.96
N TRP A 68 0.80 21.79 0.46
CA TRP A 68 0.04 20.54 0.29
C TRP A 68 -0.47 19.97 1.62
N GLY A 69 0.25 20.18 2.72
CA GLY A 69 -0.14 19.66 4.03
C GLY A 69 -1.45 20.25 4.55
N ARG A 70 -1.89 21.41 4.04
CA ARG A 70 -3.22 21.97 4.34
C ARG A 70 -4.35 21.12 3.76
N MET A 71 -4.15 20.58 2.56
CA MET A 71 -5.18 19.83 1.81
C MET A 71 -5.11 18.33 2.13
N PHE A 72 -3.99 17.87 2.70
CA PHE A 72 -3.69 16.45 2.89
C PHE A 72 -4.70 15.71 3.77
N GLY A 73 -5.25 16.37 4.81
CA GLY A 73 -6.23 15.77 5.70
C GLY A 73 -7.53 15.32 5.02
N GLU A 74 -7.91 15.92 3.89
CA GLU A 74 -9.14 15.61 3.17
C GLU A 74 -9.15 14.17 2.58
N TYR A 75 -7.96 13.58 2.41
CA TYR A 75 -7.80 12.23 1.88
C TYR A 75 -7.86 11.14 2.94
N PHE A 76 -8.09 11.48 4.21
CA PHE A 76 -8.13 10.55 5.33
C PHE A 76 -9.49 10.55 6.05
N ASP A 77 -9.86 9.38 6.55
CA ASP A 77 -11.04 9.21 7.39
C ASP A 77 -10.72 9.70 8.81
N SER A 78 -11.24 10.88 9.17
CA SER A 78 -11.01 11.52 10.46
C SER A 78 -11.52 10.72 11.66
N THR A 79 -12.31 9.67 11.43
CA THR A 79 -12.74 8.74 12.50
C THR A 79 -11.69 7.66 12.81
N ARG A 80 -10.65 7.54 11.97
CA ARG A 80 -9.62 6.50 12.05
C ARG A 80 -8.23 7.04 12.33
N VAL A 81 -7.91 8.22 11.83
CA VAL A 81 -6.57 8.80 11.91
C VAL A 81 -6.63 10.32 12.03
N ASN A 82 -5.69 10.88 12.80
CA ASN A 82 -5.46 12.32 12.83
C ASN A 82 -4.42 12.71 11.79
N VAL A 83 -4.60 13.85 11.15
CA VAL A 83 -3.58 14.47 10.29
C VAL A 83 -3.17 15.81 10.89
N VAL A 84 -1.89 15.94 11.27
CA VAL A 84 -1.37 17.13 11.96
C VAL A 84 -0.23 17.75 11.16
N ASN A 85 -0.53 18.89 10.52
CA ASN A 85 0.47 19.63 9.75
C ASN A 85 1.31 20.56 10.64
N ARG A 86 2.57 20.20 10.86
CA ARG A 86 3.55 21.01 11.61
C ARG A 86 4.58 21.70 10.71
N ALA A 87 4.43 21.61 9.39
CA ALA A 87 5.32 22.28 8.46
C ALA A 87 5.29 23.80 8.63
N ARG A 88 6.44 24.45 8.47
CA ARG A 88 6.61 25.88 8.73
C ARG A 88 7.31 26.58 7.57
N GLY A 89 6.66 27.65 7.11
CA GLY A 89 7.16 28.44 5.99
C GLY A 89 8.56 29.01 6.21
N GLY A 90 9.42 28.88 5.20
CA GLY A 90 10.78 29.42 5.18
C GLY A 90 11.77 28.68 6.09
N ARG A 91 11.48 27.43 6.49
CA ARG A 91 12.41 26.61 7.27
C ARG A 91 13.08 25.57 6.37
N SER A 92 14.34 25.31 6.66
CA SER A 92 15.15 24.18 6.19
C SER A 92 15.13 23.05 7.22
N SER A 93 15.72 21.90 6.92
CA SER A 93 15.94 20.83 7.92
C SER A 93 16.65 21.36 9.17
N ARG A 94 17.71 22.16 8.98
CA ARG A 94 18.45 22.86 10.04
C ARG A 94 17.57 23.77 10.88
N THR A 95 16.95 24.77 10.25
CA THR A 95 16.21 25.81 10.99
C THR A 95 14.91 25.30 11.60
N PHE A 96 14.34 24.22 11.06
CA PHE A 96 13.23 23.53 11.71
C PHE A 96 13.65 22.93 13.05
N ILE A 97 14.87 22.40 13.15
CA ILE A 97 15.45 21.91 14.41
C ILE A 97 15.86 23.07 15.31
N THR A 98 16.71 23.98 14.83
CA THR A 98 17.36 25.01 15.67
C THR A 98 16.38 26.05 16.20
N GLU A 99 15.24 26.29 15.52
CA GLU A 99 14.17 27.17 16.01
C GLU A 99 13.14 26.43 16.91
N GLY A 100 13.37 25.16 17.22
CA GLY A 100 12.54 24.36 18.13
C GLY A 100 11.21 23.86 17.55
N HIS A 101 11.01 23.96 16.24
CA HIS A 101 9.82 23.40 15.58
C HIS A 101 9.83 21.86 15.61
N TRP A 102 11.00 21.25 15.41
CA TRP A 102 11.19 19.81 15.53
C TRP A 102 10.87 19.31 16.95
N ALA A 103 11.42 19.96 17.97
CA ALA A 103 11.20 19.59 19.37
C ALA A 103 9.71 19.63 19.75
N LYS A 104 8.95 20.64 19.26
CA LYS A 104 7.50 20.75 19.48
C LYS A 104 6.72 19.62 18.81
N LEU A 105 7.03 19.33 17.54
CA LEU A 105 6.41 18.20 16.82
C LEU A 105 6.69 16.89 17.56
N LEU A 106 7.96 16.62 17.89
CA LEU A 106 8.38 15.37 18.54
C LEU A 106 7.78 15.18 19.94
N ALA A 107 7.45 16.25 20.65
CA ALA A 107 6.77 16.19 21.94
C ALA A 107 5.36 15.59 21.83
N GLU A 108 4.70 15.71 20.67
CA GLU A 108 3.36 15.19 20.40
C GLU A 108 3.36 13.76 19.84
N VAL A 109 4.50 13.31 19.30
CA VAL A 109 4.63 12.00 18.66
C VAL A 109 4.61 10.89 19.71
N LYS A 110 3.74 9.90 19.48
CA LYS A 110 3.65 8.65 20.26
C LYS A 110 3.96 7.42 19.40
N ALA A 111 4.15 6.28 20.07
CA ALA A 111 4.43 5.01 19.40
C ALA A 111 3.34 4.67 18.36
N GLY A 112 3.76 4.19 17.19
CA GLY A 112 2.86 3.82 16.09
C GLY A 112 2.46 4.95 15.13
N ASP A 113 2.66 6.22 15.51
CA ASP A 113 2.42 7.38 14.65
C ASP A 113 3.35 7.39 13.42
N ILE A 114 2.96 8.15 12.40
CA ILE A 114 3.75 8.40 11.19
C ILE A 114 4.25 9.84 11.20
N VAL A 115 5.50 10.05 10.78
CA VAL A 115 6.05 11.39 10.53
C VAL A 115 6.54 11.47 9.09
N LEU A 116 5.82 12.26 8.28
CA LEU A 116 6.22 12.62 6.92
C LEU A 116 7.26 13.74 6.99
N ILE A 117 8.44 13.54 6.39
CA ILE A 117 9.54 14.50 6.44
C ILE A 117 9.89 14.95 5.01
N GLN A 118 9.75 16.26 4.73
CA GLN A 118 10.03 16.86 3.42
C GLN A 118 10.76 18.20 3.55
N PHE A 119 12.04 18.24 3.16
CA PHE A 119 12.88 19.44 3.18
C PHE A 119 13.75 19.52 1.92
N GLY A 120 14.46 20.64 1.73
CA GLY A 120 15.38 20.86 0.61
C GLY A 120 15.33 22.27 0.01
N HIS A 121 14.14 22.90 -0.09
CA HIS A 121 14.03 24.20 -0.78
C HIS A 121 14.82 25.31 -0.08
N ASN A 122 14.77 25.36 1.25
CA ASN A 122 15.47 26.38 2.05
C ASN A 122 16.87 25.94 2.46
N ASP A 123 17.16 24.63 2.40
CA ASP A 123 18.45 24.03 2.73
C ASP A 123 19.54 24.49 1.75
N GLY A 124 19.18 24.72 0.47
CA GLY A 124 20.06 25.32 -0.53
C GLY A 124 20.29 26.82 -0.41
N GLY A 125 19.76 27.46 0.64
CA GLY A 125 20.00 28.88 0.92
C GLY A 125 21.38 29.15 1.53
N PRO A 126 21.74 30.43 1.80
CA PRO A 126 22.99 30.74 2.46
C PRO A 126 22.97 30.26 3.92
N ILE A 127 24.07 29.65 4.37
CA ILE A 127 24.25 29.17 5.75
C ILE A 127 24.46 30.33 6.75
N ASN A 128 24.98 31.47 6.28
CA ASN A 128 25.19 32.68 7.08
C ASN A 128 24.89 33.95 6.26
N HIS A 129 23.87 34.70 6.66
CA HIS A 129 23.42 35.92 6.01
C HIS A 129 22.61 36.78 6.99
N GLU A 130 22.60 38.11 6.85
CA GLU A 130 21.93 38.99 7.82
C GLU A 130 20.40 38.79 7.92
N ARG A 131 19.78 38.29 6.85
CA ARG A 131 18.31 38.17 6.73
C ARG A 131 17.77 36.76 6.47
N ILE A 132 18.58 35.87 5.91
CA ILE A 132 18.12 34.58 5.35
C ILE A 132 19.12 33.44 5.63
N ALA A 133 19.70 33.40 6.84
CA ALA A 133 20.65 32.38 7.27
C ALA A 133 19.93 31.05 7.56
N ARG A 134 19.45 30.38 6.51
CA ARG A 134 18.61 29.18 6.62
C ARG A 134 19.26 27.93 6.06
N GLY A 135 20.30 28.05 5.23
CA GLY A 135 20.88 26.90 4.55
C GLY A 135 21.50 25.88 5.48
N SER A 136 21.68 24.65 4.98
CA SER A 136 22.57 23.63 5.56
C SER A 136 23.79 23.45 4.68
N LEU A 137 24.81 22.75 5.16
CA LEU A 137 25.88 22.30 4.27
C LEU A 137 25.33 21.24 3.29
N PRO A 138 25.82 21.20 2.04
CA PRO A 138 25.40 20.20 1.07
C PRO A 138 25.88 18.80 1.45
N GLY A 139 25.18 17.77 1.00
CA GLY A 139 25.62 16.38 1.09
C GLY A 139 25.02 15.57 2.24
N LEU A 140 25.50 14.33 2.32
CA LEU A 140 25.06 13.30 3.26
C LEU A 140 26.10 12.92 4.30
N GLY A 141 27.26 13.60 4.36
CA GLY A 141 28.33 13.29 5.31
C GLY A 141 28.13 13.95 6.67
N ASP A 142 29.18 13.99 7.48
CA ASP A 142 29.18 14.58 8.83
C ASP A 142 29.98 15.90 8.89
N GLU A 143 30.20 16.53 7.74
CA GLU A 143 30.90 17.80 7.64
C GLU A 143 30.18 18.90 8.44
N THR A 144 30.97 19.81 9.00
CA THR A 144 30.49 20.93 9.81
C THR A 144 31.22 22.22 9.49
N GLU A 145 30.55 23.34 9.75
CA GLU A 145 31.13 24.68 9.64
C GLU A 145 30.69 25.53 10.84
N ALA A 146 31.65 26.09 11.57
CA ALA A 146 31.37 27.06 12.62
C ALA A 146 31.15 28.45 12.01
N ILE A 147 30.03 29.09 12.35
CA ILE A 147 29.68 30.43 11.90
C ILE A 147 29.39 31.36 13.08
N ASP A 148 29.71 32.63 12.93
CA ASP A 148 29.06 33.69 13.70
C ASP A 148 27.72 34.00 13.02
N ASN A 149 26.62 33.44 13.51
CA ASN A 149 25.33 33.56 12.84
C ASN A 149 24.88 35.03 12.85
N ARG A 150 24.88 35.63 11.66
CA ARG A 150 24.57 37.06 11.48
C ARG A 150 23.13 37.42 11.80
N GLN A 151 22.22 36.45 11.84
CA GLN A 151 20.81 36.64 12.15
C GLN A 151 20.54 36.51 13.66
N THR A 152 21.06 35.48 14.32
CA THR A 152 20.86 35.27 15.77
C THR A 152 21.87 36.03 16.63
N LYS A 153 22.97 36.50 16.03
CA LYS A 153 24.13 37.11 16.70
C LYS A 153 24.79 36.18 17.72
N GLN A 154 24.70 34.87 17.48
CA GLN A 154 25.30 33.83 18.31
C GLN A 154 26.20 32.92 17.46
N PRO A 155 27.29 32.36 18.01
CA PRO A 155 28.02 31.29 17.36
C PRO A 155 27.12 30.07 17.12
N GLU A 156 27.27 29.41 15.97
CA GLU A 156 26.54 28.21 15.61
C GLU A 156 27.42 27.25 14.80
N VAL A 157 27.25 25.94 15.00
CA VAL A 157 27.85 24.91 14.15
C VAL A 157 26.79 24.41 13.18
N VAL A 158 27.03 24.60 11.89
CA VAL A 158 26.17 24.18 10.79
C VAL A 158 26.61 22.80 10.33
N HIS A 159 25.66 21.86 10.20
CA HIS A 159 25.90 20.51 9.70
C HIS A 159 25.37 20.35 8.26
N THR A 160 25.65 19.18 7.67
CA THR A 160 25.08 18.79 6.37
C THR A 160 23.57 18.54 6.44
N PHE A 161 22.92 18.62 5.27
CA PHE A 161 21.53 18.20 5.09
C PHE A 161 21.29 16.78 5.61
N GLY A 162 22.15 15.83 5.24
CA GLY A 162 22.02 14.44 5.69
C GLY A 162 22.12 14.28 7.20
N TRP A 163 22.97 15.07 7.87
CA TRP A 163 23.10 15.04 9.32
C TRP A 163 21.79 15.45 10.03
N TYR A 164 21.18 16.57 9.62
CA TYR A 164 19.92 17.03 10.21
C TYR A 164 18.78 16.05 9.93
N MET A 165 18.72 15.50 8.72
CA MET A 165 17.71 14.49 8.37
C MET A 165 17.90 13.19 9.18
N ARG A 166 19.14 12.73 9.41
CA ARG A 166 19.45 11.58 10.27
C ARG A 166 19.05 11.82 11.72
N GLN A 167 19.23 13.03 12.24
CA GLN A 167 18.74 13.39 13.57
C GLN A 167 17.21 13.22 13.66
N MET A 168 16.45 13.79 12.71
CA MET A 168 14.99 13.64 12.70
C MET A 168 14.57 12.17 12.61
N ILE A 169 15.23 11.37 11.79
CA ILE A 169 14.97 9.93 11.67
C ILE A 169 15.20 9.20 12.99
N ALA A 170 16.34 9.44 13.64
CA ALA A 170 16.69 8.82 14.90
C ALA A 170 15.69 9.18 16.01
N ASP A 171 15.30 10.46 16.08
CA ASP A 171 14.32 10.96 17.04
C ASP A 171 12.93 10.32 16.85
N VAL A 172 12.46 10.18 15.60
CA VAL A 172 11.17 9.52 15.32
C VAL A 172 11.22 8.04 15.72
N ARG A 173 12.31 7.35 15.41
CA ARG A 173 12.51 5.95 15.81
C ARG A 173 12.56 5.78 17.32
N ALA A 174 13.19 6.72 18.04
CA ALA A 174 13.26 6.70 19.50
C ALA A 174 11.88 6.83 20.17
N LYS A 175 10.91 7.47 19.48
CA LYS A 175 9.49 7.50 19.88
C LYS A 175 8.70 6.24 19.49
N GLN A 176 9.34 5.24 18.89
CA GLN A 176 8.68 4.08 18.28
C GLN A 176 7.64 4.47 17.22
N ALA A 177 7.82 5.63 16.59
CA ALA A 177 7.05 6.13 15.47
C ALA A 177 7.79 5.86 14.15
N ARG A 178 7.12 6.08 13.02
CA ARG A 178 7.58 5.64 11.70
C ARG A 178 7.89 6.85 10.80
N PRO A 179 9.16 7.12 10.47
CA PRO A 179 9.50 8.19 9.55
C PRO A 179 9.29 7.73 8.10
N ILE A 180 8.69 8.59 7.28
CA ILE A 180 8.58 8.43 5.83
C ILE A 180 9.20 9.66 5.17
N LEU A 181 10.16 9.44 4.28
CA LEU A 181 10.87 10.53 3.61
C LEU A 181 10.21 10.86 2.27
N LEU A 182 10.11 12.16 1.95
CA LEU A 182 9.58 12.63 0.67
C LEU A 182 10.62 13.52 0.00
N SER A 183 10.83 13.34 -1.31
CA SER A 183 11.52 14.38 -2.08
C SER A 183 10.71 15.69 -2.06
N LEU A 184 11.39 16.81 -2.25
CA LEU A 184 10.78 18.14 -2.26
C LEU A 184 9.76 18.33 -3.41
N THR A 185 8.86 19.28 -3.25
CA THR A 185 7.95 19.71 -4.33
C THR A 185 8.71 20.31 -5.51
N VAL A 186 8.12 20.29 -6.70
CA VAL A 186 8.71 20.91 -7.90
C VAL A 186 8.51 22.42 -7.92
N ARG A 187 9.43 23.12 -8.59
CA ARG A 187 9.26 24.52 -8.97
C ARG A 187 8.61 24.61 -10.34
N ASN A 188 7.94 25.73 -10.60
CA ASN A 188 7.40 26.06 -11.91
C ASN A 188 8.49 26.54 -12.87
N TYR A 189 9.47 25.67 -13.10
CA TYR A 189 10.56 25.85 -14.05
C TYR A 189 10.49 24.77 -15.11
N TRP A 190 10.50 25.21 -16.37
CA TRP A 190 10.32 24.35 -17.53
C TRP A 190 11.50 24.48 -18.48
N ARG A 191 11.94 23.36 -19.04
CA ARG A 191 12.90 23.30 -20.13
C ARG A 191 12.44 22.23 -21.12
N ASP A 192 12.32 22.60 -22.39
CA ASP A 192 11.94 21.68 -23.48
C ASP A 192 10.67 20.86 -23.18
N GLY A 193 9.65 21.52 -22.60
CA GLY A 193 8.38 20.89 -22.23
C GLY A 193 8.43 19.98 -20.99
N ARG A 194 9.53 19.98 -20.24
CA ARG A 194 9.74 19.17 -19.04
C ARG A 194 9.88 20.04 -17.81
N VAL A 195 9.28 19.62 -16.71
CA VAL A 195 9.39 20.29 -15.40
C VAL A 195 10.73 19.94 -14.77
N GLU A 196 11.38 20.92 -14.12
CA GLU A 196 12.59 20.68 -13.34
C GLU A 196 12.35 19.62 -12.25
N ARG A 197 13.25 18.62 -12.18
CA ARG A 197 13.27 17.62 -11.11
C ARG A 197 14.52 17.82 -10.27
N GLY A 198 14.35 18.17 -9.00
CA GLY A 198 15.42 18.05 -8.01
C GLY A 198 15.78 19.33 -7.26
N SER A 199 15.51 20.53 -7.80
CA SER A 199 15.93 21.82 -7.22
C SER A 199 17.28 21.71 -6.47
N GLY A 200 18.32 21.28 -7.20
CA GLY A 200 19.58 20.77 -6.65
C GLY A 200 19.60 19.24 -6.50
N ASP A 201 20.39 18.74 -5.54
CA ASP A 201 20.55 17.30 -5.28
C ASP A 201 19.68 16.79 -4.12
N TYR A 202 18.90 17.65 -3.46
CA TYR A 202 18.16 17.33 -2.23
C TYR A 202 17.18 16.15 -2.38
N GLY A 203 16.49 16.04 -3.52
CA GLY A 203 15.64 14.90 -3.80
C GLY A 203 16.43 13.58 -3.89
N GLN A 204 17.60 13.61 -4.53
CA GLN A 204 18.49 12.46 -4.68
C GLN A 204 19.13 12.09 -3.34
N TRP A 205 19.60 13.06 -2.56
CA TRP A 205 20.12 12.84 -1.21
C TRP A 205 19.05 12.27 -0.28
N THR A 206 17.82 12.75 -0.36
CA THR A 206 16.70 12.20 0.44
C THR A 206 16.43 10.74 0.07
N ARG A 207 16.46 10.40 -1.23
CA ARG A 207 16.32 9.01 -1.69
C ARG A 207 17.47 8.12 -1.20
N ALA A 208 18.71 8.55 -1.43
CA ALA A 208 19.90 7.81 -1.01
C ALA A 208 19.93 7.59 0.50
N LEU A 209 19.50 8.60 1.28
CA LEU A 209 19.34 8.49 2.73
C LEU A 209 18.25 7.48 3.11
N ALA A 210 17.10 7.48 2.44
CA ALA A 210 16.04 6.50 2.70
C ALA A 210 16.54 5.07 2.43
N GLU A 211 17.30 4.87 1.36
CA GLU A 211 17.87 3.57 1.01
C GLU A 211 18.93 3.12 2.03
N SER A 212 19.84 4.00 2.46
CA SER A 212 20.87 3.67 3.46
C SER A 212 20.27 3.38 4.83
N GLU A 213 19.23 4.14 5.21
CA GLU A 213 18.52 3.97 6.48
C GLU A 213 17.43 2.89 6.41
N LYS A 214 17.18 2.29 5.24
CA LYS A 214 16.10 1.32 5.00
C LYS A 214 14.73 1.86 5.45
N LEU A 215 14.38 3.06 4.99
CA LEU A 215 13.12 3.75 5.29
C LEU A 215 12.21 3.86 4.07
N PRO A 216 10.88 3.90 4.25
CA PRO A 216 9.97 4.22 3.16
C PRO A 216 10.26 5.61 2.56
N PHE A 217 10.24 5.71 1.23
CA PHE A 217 10.43 6.97 0.50
C PHE A 217 9.43 7.15 -0.63
N ILE A 218 8.99 8.40 -0.82
CA ILE A 218 8.11 8.83 -1.90
C ILE A 218 8.84 9.85 -2.76
N ASP A 219 8.98 9.59 -4.06
CA ASP A 219 9.50 10.55 -5.03
C ASP A 219 8.43 11.58 -5.44
N HIS A 220 8.06 12.42 -4.48
CA HIS A 220 7.05 13.46 -4.65
C HIS A 220 7.42 14.45 -5.77
N THR A 221 8.71 14.77 -5.94
CA THR A 221 9.21 15.54 -7.08
C THR A 221 8.78 14.90 -8.40
N LYS A 222 9.05 13.61 -8.59
CA LYS A 222 8.70 12.89 -9.82
C LYS A 222 7.19 12.83 -10.03
N LEU A 223 6.43 12.49 -8.99
CA LEU A 223 4.98 12.35 -9.06
C LEU A 223 4.30 13.67 -9.47
N ILE A 224 4.73 14.81 -8.90
CA ILE A 224 4.18 16.11 -9.29
C ILE A 224 4.60 16.47 -10.72
N ALA A 225 5.88 16.33 -11.06
CA ALA A 225 6.38 16.65 -12.40
C ALA A 225 5.62 15.88 -13.49
N ASP A 226 5.38 14.58 -13.29
CA ASP A 226 4.65 13.74 -14.26
C ASP A 226 3.19 14.20 -14.46
N VAL A 227 2.54 14.75 -13.43
CA VAL A 227 1.19 15.32 -13.55
C VAL A 227 1.24 16.70 -14.22
N TYR A 228 2.16 17.57 -13.81
CA TYR A 228 2.30 18.91 -14.37
C TYR A 228 2.63 18.87 -15.86
N GLU A 229 3.55 18.01 -16.29
CA GLU A 229 3.89 17.82 -17.71
C GLU A 229 2.67 17.39 -18.55
N LYS A 230 1.74 16.60 -17.98
CA LYS A 230 0.50 16.21 -18.66
C LYS A 230 -0.51 17.36 -18.75
N LEU A 231 -0.58 18.22 -17.74
CA LEU A 231 -1.45 19.39 -17.72
C LEU A 231 -0.94 20.49 -18.67
N GLY A 232 0.38 20.57 -18.85
CA GLY A 232 1.03 21.58 -19.66
C GLY A 232 1.30 22.88 -18.89
N HIS A 233 2.27 23.63 -19.39
CA HIS A 233 2.83 24.80 -18.71
C HIS A 233 1.78 25.88 -18.40
N ASP A 234 0.88 26.18 -19.33
CA ASP A 234 -0.13 27.25 -19.15
C ASP A 234 -1.10 26.95 -18.01
N ALA A 235 -1.59 25.71 -17.92
CA ALA A 235 -2.45 25.28 -16.82
C ALA A 235 -1.70 25.31 -15.49
N VAL A 236 -0.45 24.85 -15.49
CA VAL A 236 0.38 24.81 -14.28
C VAL A 236 0.74 26.21 -13.80
N ASN A 237 0.93 27.20 -14.67
CA ASN A 237 1.18 28.58 -14.29
C ASN A 237 0.09 29.14 -13.35
N ALA A 238 -1.17 28.76 -13.56
CA ALA A 238 -2.29 29.18 -12.70
C ALA A 238 -2.18 28.64 -11.26
N PHE A 239 -1.42 27.55 -11.05
CA PHE A 239 -1.20 26.98 -9.72
C PHE A 239 -0.16 27.73 -8.89
N PHE A 240 0.55 28.69 -9.47
CA PHE A 240 1.65 29.44 -8.86
C PHE A 240 1.33 30.93 -8.81
N PRO A 241 0.45 31.37 -7.89
CA PRO A 241 -0.16 32.70 -7.91
C PRO A 241 0.78 33.85 -7.52
N ARG A 242 1.99 33.54 -7.05
CA ARG A 242 2.93 34.54 -6.54
C ARG A 242 4.33 34.39 -7.11
N ASP A 243 4.89 33.19 -7.06
CA ASP A 243 6.25 32.89 -7.48
C ASP A 243 6.35 31.44 -7.97
N HIS A 244 7.53 31.02 -8.44
CA HIS A 244 7.74 29.69 -9.01
C HIS A 244 7.82 28.55 -7.97
N VAL A 245 7.64 28.81 -6.68
CA VAL A 245 7.81 27.82 -5.60
C VAL A 245 6.48 27.55 -4.89
N HIS A 246 5.71 28.59 -4.61
CA HIS A 246 4.54 28.50 -3.76
C HIS A 246 3.25 28.33 -4.56
N ASN A 247 2.50 27.28 -4.21
CA ASN A 247 1.24 26.98 -4.85
C ASN A 247 0.06 27.76 -4.26
N GLY A 248 -0.96 27.99 -5.10
CA GLY A 248 -2.32 28.27 -4.66
C GLY A 248 -3.04 26.98 -4.24
N ALA A 249 -4.33 27.09 -3.89
CA ALA A 249 -5.11 25.97 -3.37
C ALA A 249 -5.14 24.75 -4.31
N ASP A 250 -5.33 24.96 -5.62
CA ASP A 250 -5.45 23.87 -6.59
C ASP A 250 -4.13 23.10 -6.77
N GLY A 251 -3.02 23.83 -6.90
CA GLY A 251 -1.69 23.21 -6.95
C GLY A 251 -1.35 22.45 -5.67
N ALA A 252 -1.67 23.02 -4.51
CA ALA A 252 -1.48 22.36 -3.22
C ALA A 252 -2.31 21.07 -3.09
N ARG A 253 -3.53 21.07 -3.63
CA ARG A 253 -4.41 19.89 -3.66
C ARG A 253 -3.86 18.78 -4.56
N ILE A 254 -3.32 19.13 -5.73
CA ILE A 254 -2.64 18.19 -6.62
C ILE A 254 -1.40 17.60 -5.94
N ASN A 255 -0.57 18.43 -5.31
CA ASN A 255 0.61 17.96 -4.58
C ASN A 255 0.19 17.03 -3.42
N ALA A 256 -0.83 17.37 -2.66
CA ALA A 256 -1.35 16.50 -1.59
C ALA A 256 -1.84 15.15 -2.14
N MET A 257 -2.54 15.17 -3.28
CA MET A 257 -2.93 13.96 -3.99
C MET A 257 -1.72 13.12 -4.39
N MET A 258 -0.61 13.73 -4.82
CA MET A 258 0.61 13.01 -5.17
C MET A 258 1.31 12.40 -3.95
N VAL A 259 1.25 13.05 -2.78
CA VAL A 259 1.67 12.40 -1.53
C VAL A 259 0.80 11.17 -1.23
N VAL A 260 -0.52 11.27 -1.35
CA VAL A 260 -1.44 10.13 -1.14
C VAL A 260 -1.19 9.00 -2.15
N SER A 261 -0.95 9.33 -3.42
CA SER A 261 -0.55 8.38 -4.46
C SER A 261 0.72 7.63 -4.06
N GLY A 262 1.74 8.35 -3.58
CA GLY A 262 2.97 7.79 -3.05
C GLY A 262 2.76 6.90 -1.82
N LEU A 263 1.95 7.34 -0.86
CA LEU A 263 1.63 6.56 0.34
C LEU A 263 0.88 5.26 -0.01
N LYS A 264 -0.04 5.31 -0.98
CA LYS A 264 -0.64 4.09 -1.56
C LYS A 264 0.42 3.21 -2.22
N GLY A 265 1.40 3.81 -2.89
CA GLY A 265 2.54 3.11 -3.50
C GLY A 265 3.47 2.44 -2.48
N LEU A 266 3.59 2.99 -1.27
CA LEU A 266 4.30 2.36 -0.16
C LEU A 266 3.62 1.09 0.35
N ARG A 267 2.31 0.97 0.08
CA ARG A 267 1.48 -0.23 0.34
C ARG A 267 1.46 -0.63 1.79
N GLU A 268 1.49 0.37 2.64
CA GLU A 268 1.34 0.19 4.05
C GLU A 268 -0.15 0.12 4.41
N GLN A 269 -0.59 -1.05 4.88
CA GLN A 269 -2.01 -1.30 5.11
C GLN A 269 -2.65 -0.38 6.14
N SER A 270 -1.87 0.03 7.15
CA SER A 270 -2.35 0.99 8.15
C SER A 270 -2.80 2.28 7.47
N ILE A 271 -2.02 2.78 6.51
CA ILE A 271 -2.30 4.02 5.78
C ILE A 271 -3.47 3.84 4.81
N ILE A 272 -3.48 2.74 4.03
CA ILE A 272 -4.54 2.48 3.04
C ILE A 272 -5.91 2.37 3.73
N ARG A 273 -5.97 1.71 4.89
CA ARG A 273 -7.20 1.54 5.66
C ARG A 273 -7.77 2.87 6.17
N ASP A 274 -6.90 3.83 6.43
CA ASP A 274 -7.25 5.11 7.03
C ASP A 274 -7.63 6.18 5.98
N LEU A 275 -7.60 5.82 4.68
CA LEU A 275 -8.03 6.71 3.59
C LEU A 275 -9.54 6.96 3.57
N SER A 276 -9.92 8.22 3.34
CA SER A 276 -11.29 8.62 3.01
C SER A 276 -11.71 8.07 1.64
N LEU A 277 -12.98 8.23 1.25
CA LEU A 277 -13.42 7.89 -0.11
C LEU A 277 -12.58 8.63 -1.16
N MET A 278 -12.29 9.92 -0.92
CA MET A 278 -11.45 10.71 -1.81
C MET A 278 -10.03 10.15 -1.89
N GLY A 279 -9.43 9.79 -0.73
CA GLY A 279 -8.11 9.14 -0.68
C GLY A 279 -8.05 7.82 -1.42
N ARG A 280 -9.11 7.00 -1.32
CA ARG A 280 -9.20 5.72 -2.04
C ARG A 280 -9.24 5.91 -3.55
N MET A 281 -9.88 6.96 -4.05
CA MET A 281 -9.96 7.28 -5.48
C MET A 281 -8.63 7.75 -6.10
N VAL A 282 -7.67 8.19 -5.28
CA VAL A 282 -6.34 8.60 -5.78
C VAL A 282 -5.64 7.41 -6.42
N PRO A 283 -5.17 7.48 -7.67
CA PRO A 283 -4.37 6.41 -8.26
C PRO A 283 -3.11 6.13 -7.45
N MET A 284 -2.72 4.87 -7.34
CA MET A 284 -1.48 4.47 -6.67
C MET A 284 -0.26 4.84 -7.52
N ALA A 285 0.82 5.28 -6.87
CA ALA A 285 2.10 5.54 -7.53
C ALA A 285 2.69 4.28 -8.15
N ASP A 286 3.43 4.44 -9.25
CA ASP A 286 4.15 3.34 -9.85
C ASP A 286 5.32 2.92 -8.92
N PRO A 287 5.70 1.62 -8.89
CA PRO A 287 6.72 1.12 -7.98
C PRO A 287 8.09 1.79 -8.05
N GLY A 288 8.45 2.37 -9.19
CA GLY A 288 9.72 3.10 -9.35
C GLY A 288 9.74 4.46 -8.64
N ASP A 289 8.56 5.01 -8.33
CA ASP A 289 8.37 6.34 -7.74
C ASP A 289 8.33 6.31 -6.21
N VAL A 290 8.47 5.11 -5.64
CA VAL A 290 8.52 4.87 -4.20
C VAL A 290 9.66 3.91 -3.88
N TYR A 291 10.05 3.86 -2.61
CA TYR A 291 10.95 2.84 -2.09
C TYR A 291 10.35 2.23 -0.83
N VAL A 292 10.23 0.89 -0.81
CA VAL A 292 9.54 0.12 0.24
C VAL A 292 10.49 -0.90 0.87
N PRO A 293 11.01 -0.67 2.07
CA PRO A 293 11.87 -1.64 2.75
C PRO A 293 11.06 -2.73 3.50
N PRO A 294 11.58 -3.97 3.62
CA PRO A 294 12.73 -4.51 2.91
C PRO A 294 12.36 -4.88 1.45
N GLN A 295 13.30 -4.67 0.53
CA GLN A 295 13.18 -5.15 -0.85
C GLN A 295 13.40 -6.67 -0.90
N PRO A 296 12.73 -7.41 -1.81
CA PRO A 296 13.05 -8.82 -2.02
C PRO A 296 14.52 -8.99 -2.37
N PRO A 297 15.15 -10.11 -1.97
CA PRO A 297 16.47 -10.41 -2.50
C PRO A 297 16.39 -10.53 -4.03
N PRO A 298 17.51 -10.29 -4.74
CA PRO A 298 17.58 -10.45 -6.19
C PRO A 298 17.06 -11.83 -6.62
N LYS A 299 16.45 -11.89 -7.80
CA LYS A 299 15.96 -13.17 -8.35
C LYS A 299 17.12 -14.16 -8.49
N GLY A 300 17.01 -15.32 -7.84
CA GLY A 300 18.08 -16.33 -7.78
C GLY A 300 19.03 -16.17 -6.60
N GLY A 301 18.78 -15.21 -5.69
CA GLY A 301 19.48 -15.07 -4.42
C GLY A 301 19.19 -16.22 -3.44
N PRO A 302 19.90 -16.27 -2.30
CA PRO A 302 19.78 -17.36 -1.33
C PRO A 302 18.35 -17.54 -0.82
N ARG A 303 17.90 -18.80 -0.73
CA ARG A 303 16.54 -19.13 -0.24
C ARG A 303 16.32 -18.59 1.17
N GLU A 304 17.32 -18.62 2.04
CA GLU A 304 17.22 -18.12 3.42
C GLU A 304 16.94 -16.61 3.48
N GLU A 305 17.60 -15.82 2.63
CA GLU A 305 17.31 -14.38 2.50
C GLU A 305 15.89 -14.15 2.00
N PHE A 306 15.43 -14.96 1.04
CA PHE A 306 14.06 -14.89 0.55
C PHE A 306 13.04 -15.25 1.63
N MET A 307 13.31 -16.29 2.42
CA MET A 307 12.43 -16.70 3.53
C MET A 307 12.40 -15.65 4.65
N THR A 308 13.55 -15.05 4.95
CA THR A 308 13.66 -13.94 5.92
C THR A 308 12.91 -12.71 5.42
N TRP A 309 13.03 -12.39 4.13
CA TRP A 309 12.28 -11.29 3.51
C TRP A 309 10.77 -11.57 3.50
N LEU A 310 10.37 -12.78 3.13
CA LEU A 310 8.97 -13.22 3.01
C LEU A 310 8.23 -13.05 4.34
N ASN A 311 8.91 -13.33 5.46
CA ASN A 311 8.45 -13.04 6.83
C ASN A 311 6.97 -13.42 7.04
N LEU A 312 6.65 -14.69 6.80
CA LEU A 312 5.28 -15.19 6.92
C LEU A 312 4.77 -15.00 8.36
N PRO A 313 3.52 -14.57 8.54
CA PRO A 313 2.96 -14.35 9.86
C PRO A 313 2.89 -15.65 10.65
N GLU A 314 2.97 -15.52 11.97
CA GLU A 314 2.73 -16.56 12.97
C GLU A 314 1.53 -16.18 13.84
N PRO A 315 0.89 -17.13 14.54
CA PRO A 315 -0.19 -16.83 15.47
C PRO A 315 0.24 -15.83 16.54
N ALA A 316 -0.53 -14.75 16.72
CA ALA A 316 -0.25 -13.74 17.74
C ALA A 316 -0.33 -14.30 19.17
N ASP A 317 -1.26 -15.25 19.37
CA ASP A 317 -1.37 -16.05 20.59
C ASP A 317 -1.55 -17.52 20.18
N PRO A 318 -0.53 -18.39 20.36
CA PRO A 318 -0.57 -19.77 19.89
C PRO A 318 -1.65 -20.61 20.58
N THR A 319 -2.22 -20.13 21.70
CA THR A 319 -3.29 -20.84 22.43
C THR A 319 -4.68 -20.59 21.84
N ARG A 320 -4.86 -19.53 21.05
CA ARG A 320 -6.16 -19.18 20.45
C ARG A 320 -6.45 -20.04 19.22
N PRO A 321 -7.74 -20.26 18.90
CA PRO A 321 -8.14 -20.82 17.60
C PRO A 321 -7.55 -19.99 16.46
N THR A 322 -7.03 -20.67 15.44
CA THR A 322 -6.39 -20.03 14.28
C THR A 322 -7.12 -20.39 13.00
N VAL A 323 -7.35 -19.36 12.17
CA VAL A 323 -7.76 -19.49 10.78
C VAL A 323 -6.51 -19.35 9.92
N TRP A 324 -6.06 -20.46 9.35
CA TRP A 324 -4.89 -20.52 8.48
C TRP A 324 -5.31 -20.34 7.03
N LEU A 325 -4.59 -19.52 6.28
CA LEU A 325 -4.76 -19.39 4.83
C LEU A 325 -3.51 -19.95 4.14
N ILE A 326 -3.69 -20.92 3.24
CA ILE A 326 -2.62 -21.41 2.36
C ILE A 326 -3.03 -21.23 0.90
N GLY A 327 -2.06 -20.89 0.06
CA GLY A 327 -2.35 -20.60 -1.34
C GLY A 327 -1.24 -19.87 -2.08
N ASP A 328 -1.62 -19.30 -3.22
CA ASP A 328 -0.74 -18.62 -4.16
C ASP A 328 -0.74 -17.09 -4.01
N SER A 329 -0.25 -16.37 -5.04
CA SER A 329 -0.19 -14.90 -5.04
C SER A 329 -1.55 -14.22 -4.93
N THR A 330 -2.65 -14.90 -5.28
CA THR A 330 -4.01 -14.37 -5.16
C THR A 330 -4.61 -14.54 -3.76
N VAL A 331 -3.93 -15.27 -2.87
CA VAL A 331 -4.29 -15.45 -1.45
C VAL A 331 -3.34 -14.68 -0.53
N ARG A 332 -2.05 -14.68 -0.88
CA ARG A 332 -0.93 -14.10 -0.13
C ARG A 332 -1.27 -12.76 0.56
N ASN A 333 -0.96 -12.69 1.86
CA ASN A 333 -0.74 -11.46 2.63
C ASN A 333 0.69 -10.96 2.36
N GLY A 334 1.03 -9.70 2.60
CA GLY A 334 2.45 -9.28 2.59
C GLY A 334 3.37 -10.25 3.38
N ARG A 335 4.69 -10.34 3.18
CA ARG A 335 5.63 -9.61 2.31
C ARG A 335 5.98 -10.44 1.06
N GLY A 336 5.13 -10.38 0.06
CA GLY A 336 5.61 -9.64 -1.10
C GLY A 336 4.98 -8.27 -0.98
N ASN A 337 5.79 -7.30 -0.52
CA ASN A 337 5.57 -5.88 -0.16
C ASN A 337 4.71 -5.02 -1.12
N GLY A 338 3.86 -5.67 -1.89
CA GLY A 338 3.16 -5.24 -3.07
C GLY A 338 4.03 -4.48 -4.06
N TYR A 339 5.36 -4.62 -4.05
CA TYR A 339 6.26 -3.88 -4.96
C TYR A 339 5.77 -3.84 -6.41
N ASP A 340 4.99 -4.80 -6.88
CA ASP A 340 4.44 -4.85 -8.22
C ASP A 340 2.99 -4.36 -8.41
N GLY A 341 2.17 -4.15 -7.37
CA GLY A 341 0.73 -3.98 -7.59
C GLY A 341 -0.17 -4.76 -6.68
N GLN A 342 0.30 -5.89 -6.17
CA GLN A 342 -0.55 -7.07 -6.14
C GLN A 342 -0.90 -7.49 -4.72
N PHE A 343 -2.20 -7.68 -4.48
CA PHE A 343 -2.76 -8.12 -3.21
C PHE A 343 -3.59 -9.38 -3.40
N GLY A 344 -3.35 -10.36 -2.52
CA GLY A 344 -4.23 -11.52 -2.40
C GLY A 344 -5.41 -11.19 -1.47
N TRP A 345 -6.53 -11.89 -1.65
CA TRP A 345 -7.73 -11.68 -0.83
C TRP A 345 -7.49 -11.97 0.65
N GLY A 346 -6.47 -12.75 0.99
CA GLY A 346 -6.15 -13.06 2.37
C GLY A 346 -5.50 -11.90 3.14
N ASP A 347 -5.15 -10.79 2.49
CA ASP A 347 -4.58 -9.59 3.12
C ASP A 347 -5.68 -8.77 3.87
N PRO A 348 -6.78 -8.32 3.23
CA PRO A 348 -7.87 -7.65 3.93
C PRO A 348 -8.78 -8.58 4.75
N PHE A 349 -8.42 -9.86 4.92
CA PHE A 349 -9.30 -10.89 5.49
C PHE A 349 -9.45 -10.81 7.01
N GLU A 350 -8.40 -10.42 7.74
CA GLU A 350 -8.39 -10.41 9.21
C GLU A 350 -9.48 -9.49 9.81
N LYS A 351 -9.83 -8.39 9.13
CA LYS A 351 -10.79 -7.38 9.63
C LYS A 351 -12.19 -7.96 9.91
N TYR A 352 -12.52 -9.12 9.35
CA TYR A 352 -13.80 -9.79 9.54
C TYR A 352 -13.85 -10.68 10.80
N PHE A 353 -12.77 -10.77 11.57
CA PHE A 353 -12.64 -11.60 12.76
C PHE A 353 -12.44 -10.78 14.04
N TYR A 354 -12.74 -11.35 15.20
CA TYR A 354 -12.46 -10.72 16.49
C TYR A 354 -10.98 -10.94 16.88
N PRO A 355 -10.11 -9.91 16.84
CA PRO A 355 -8.66 -10.05 17.01
C PRO A 355 -8.25 -10.55 18.40
N ALA A 356 -9.08 -10.31 19.41
CA ALA A 356 -8.85 -10.83 20.76
C ALA A 356 -9.22 -12.32 20.93
N ALA A 357 -9.97 -12.91 19.98
CA ALA A 357 -10.54 -14.24 20.11
C ALA A 357 -10.02 -15.25 19.07
N THR A 358 -9.41 -14.80 17.97
CA THR A 358 -9.04 -15.67 16.85
C THR A 358 -7.83 -15.12 16.13
N ASN A 359 -6.84 -15.97 15.86
CA ASN A 359 -5.75 -15.61 14.97
C ASN A 359 -6.21 -15.77 13.52
N VAL A 360 -5.81 -14.86 12.65
CA VAL A 360 -5.91 -15.05 11.19
C VAL A 360 -4.48 -15.03 10.64
N VAL A 361 -4.00 -16.19 10.20
CA VAL A 361 -2.60 -16.38 9.82
C VAL A 361 -2.52 -16.80 8.37
N ASN A 362 -2.06 -15.88 7.53
CA ASN A 362 -1.95 -16.09 6.10
C ASN A 362 -0.54 -16.58 5.72
N ARG A 363 -0.42 -17.87 5.43
CA ARG A 363 0.83 -18.55 5.04
C ARG A 363 0.95 -18.73 3.53
N ALA A 364 0.08 -18.12 2.72
CA ALA A 364 0.13 -18.23 1.26
C ALA A 364 1.38 -17.56 0.69
N VAL A 365 1.96 -18.17 -0.35
CA VAL A 365 3.23 -17.75 -0.94
C VAL A 365 3.08 -17.52 -2.44
N GLY A 366 3.45 -16.32 -2.88
CA GLY A 366 3.35 -15.93 -4.28
C GLY A 366 4.17 -16.82 -5.21
N GLY A 367 3.59 -17.18 -6.36
CA GLY A 367 4.24 -18.04 -7.36
C GLY A 367 4.20 -19.54 -7.05
N THR A 368 3.61 -19.96 -5.92
CA THR A 368 3.42 -21.38 -5.61
C THR A 368 2.12 -21.94 -6.19
N GLY A 369 2.11 -23.23 -6.48
CA GLY A 369 0.92 -24.05 -6.74
C GLY A 369 0.79 -25.16 -5.70
N ALA A 370 -0.22 -26.01 -5.82
CA ALA A 370 -0.45 -27.11 -4.87
C ALA A 370 0.78 -28.01 -4.70
N ARG A 371 1.51 -28.31 -5.77
CA ARG A 371 2.80 -29.05 -5.70
C ARG A 371 3.88 -28.25 -4.98
N THR A 372 4.20 -27.05 -5.50
CA THR A 372 5.39 -26.30 -5.08
C THR A 372 5.23 -25.64 -3.71
N PHE A 373 4.00 -25.50 -3.21
CA PHE A 373 3.74 -25.08 -1.83
C PHE A 373 4.11 -26.13 -0.79
N ASN A 374 4.27 -27.41 -1.17
CA ASN A 374 4.52 -28.50 -0.23
C ASN A 374 5.73 -28.24 0.70
N GLY A 375 6.79 -27.57 0.20
CA GLY A 375 7.92 -27.17 1.04
C GLY A 375 7.59 -26.10 2.10
N HIS A 376 6.61 -25.23 1.85
CA HIS A 376 6.09 -24.27 2.82
C HIS A 376 5.08 -24.91 3.79
N TRP A 377 4.35 -25.92 3.33
CA TRP A 377 3.42 -26.68 4.16
C TRP A 377 4.12 -27.37 5.33
N ALA A 378 5.32 -27.92 5.13
CA ALA A 378 6.12 -28.52 6.19
C ALA A 378 6.44 -27.56 7.36
N ASN A 379 6.44 -26.25 7.12
CA ASN A 379 6.66 -25.22 8.15
C ASN A 379 5.35 -24.64 8.74
N THR A 380 4.20 -25.06 8.21
CA THR A 380 2.88 -24.58 8.65
C THR A 380 2.14 -25.69 9.40
N LEU A 381 2.14 -26.91 8.87
CA LEU A 381 1.46 -28.07 9.46
C LEU A 381 1.79 -28.29 10.95
N PRO A 382 3.06 -28.21 11.42
CA PRO A 382 3.38 -28.42 12.83
C PRO A 382 2.74 -27.40 13.79
N GLN A 383 2.23 -26.29 13.28
CA GLN A 383 1.57 -25.25 14.06
C GLN A 383 0.04 -25.36 14.04
N VAL A 384 -0.51 -26.12 13.09
CA VAL A 384 -1.95 -26.38 13.02
C VAL A 384 -2.31 -27.29 14.18
N LYS A 385 -3.35 -26.92 14.94
CA LYS A 385 -3.80 -27.67 16.11
C LYS A 385 -5.30 -27.95 16.06
N LYS A 386 -5.75 -28.82 16.96
CA LYS A 386 -7.15 -29.19 17.14
C LYS A 386 -8.07 -27.97 17.17
N GLY A 387 -9.10 -27.99 16.33
CA GLY A 387 -10.11 -26.94 16.24
C GLY A 387 -9.72 -25.72 15.41
N ASP A 388 -8.51 -25.67 14.86
CA ASP A 388 -8.16 -24.68 13.84
C ASP A 388 -8.92 -24.95 12.53
N VAL A 389 -9.00 -23.94 11.67
CA VAL A 389 -9.59 -24.03 10.34
C VAL A 389 -8.53 -23.62 9.30
N VAL A 390 -8.37 -24.41 8.24
CA VAL A 390 -7.39 -24.15 7.19
C VAL A 390 -8.08 -23.97 5.84
N LEU A 391 -7.99 -22.76 5.28
CA LEU A 391 -8.50 -22.42 3.95
C LEU A 391 -7.41 -22.67 2.92
N ILE A 392 -7.75 -23.44 1.87
CA ILE A 392 -6.83 -23.91 0.85
C ILE A 392 -7.28 -23.40 -0.51
N GLN A 393 -6.46 -22.57 -1.19
CA GLN A 393 -6.73 -22.14 -2.57
C GLN A 393 -5.47 -22.21 -3.44
N PHE A 394 -5.51 -23.04 -4.47
CA PHE A 394 -4.46 -23.16 -5.50
C PHE A 394 -5.06 -23.26 -6.91
N GLY A 395 -4.21 -23.24 -7.93
CA GLY A 395 -4.58 -23.47 -9.33
C GLY A 395 -3.98 -22.47 -10.32
N HIS A 396 -3.61 -21.26 -9.91
CA HIS A 396 -3.07 -20.27 -10.86
C HIS A 396 -1.68 -20.66 -11.40
N ASN A 397 -0.87 -21.33 -10.57
CA ASN A 397 0.52 -21.72 -10.87
C ASN A 397 0.70 -23.23 -11.09
N ASP A 398 -0.38 -23.99 -11.14
CA ASP A 398 -0.37 -25.46 -11.27
C ASP A 398 -0.36 -25.95 -12.74
N ASN A 399 -0.04 -25.06 -13.68
CA ASN A 399 0.07 -25.40 -15.10
C ASN A 399 1.54 -25.57 -15.55
N GLY A 400 1.75 -26.38 -16.58
CA GLY A 400 3.06 -26.55 -17.23
C GLY A 400 4.07 -27.36 -16.41
N SER A 401 5.35 -27.25 -16.76
CA SER A 401 6.42 -28.08 -16.17
C SER A 401 6.66 -27.85 -14.68
N ARG A 402 6.29 -26.67 -14.15
CA ARG A 402 6.37 -26.34 -12.72
C ARG A 402 5.16 -26.79 -11.91
N GLY A 403 4.03 -27.07 -12.57
CA GLY A 403 2.77 -27.42 -11.92
C GLY A 403 2.68 -28.89 -11.52
N ALA A 404 1.59 -29.22 -10.84
CA ALA A 404 1.14 -30.60 -10.64
C ALA A 404 0.64 -31.21 -11.97
N LEU A 405 0.44 -32.54 -11.99
CA LEU A 405 -0.25 -33.19 -13.12
C LEU A 405 -1.74 -32.79 -13.11
N ARG A 406 -2.35 -32.84 -14.29
CA ARG A 406 -3.77 -32.48 -14.45
C ARG A 406 -4.67 -33.54 -13.82
N GLY A 407 -5.84 -33.11 -13.32
CA GLY A 407 -6.87 -34.02 -12.80
C GLY A 407 -6.79 -34.27 -11.31
N ILE A 408 -7.54 -35.30 -10.87
CA ILE A 408 -7.72 -35.64 -9.44
C ILE A 408 -7.25 -37.05 -9.07
N GLY A 409 -6.79 -37.83 -10.05
CA GLY A 409 -6.43 -39.24 -9.89
C GLY A 409 -5.08 -39.45 -9.20
N GLU A 410 -4.59 -40.69 -9.27
CA GLU A 410 -3.34 -41.15 -8.65
C GLU A 410 -2.14 -41.13 -9.60
N GLU A 411 -2.29 -40.55 -10.80
CA GLU A 411 -1.24 -40.51 -11.79
C GLU A 411 0.01 -39.80 -11.26
N THR A 412 1.17 -40.34 -11.60
CA THR A 412 2.47 -39.79 -11.23
C THR A 412 3.41 -39.69 -12.41
N GLU A 413 4.37 -38.79 -12.31
CA GLU A 413 5.43 -38.60 -13.29
C GLU A 413 6.73 -38.23 -12.57
N THR A 414 7.82 -38.92 -12.89
CA THR A 414 9.14 -38.56 -12.40
C THR A 414 9.67 -37.34 -13.17
N ARG A 415 10.03 -36.27 -12.46
CA ARG A 415 10.56 -35.04 -13.05
C ARG A 415 11.79 -34.55 -12.30
N GLU A 416 12.71 -33.93 -13.02
CA GLU A 416 13.77 -33.11 -12.41
C GLU A 416 13.20 -31.71 -12.11
N ASP A 417 13.32 -31.25 -10.86
CA ASP A 417 12.97 -29.88 -10.51
C ASP A 417 13.98 -28.92 -11.17
N ALA A 418 13.47 -28.00 -11.98
CA ALA A 418 14.32 -27.10 -12.76
C ALA A 418 15.19 -26.17 -11.88
N THR A 419 14.79 -25.94 -10.64
CA THR A 419 15.45 -25.07 -9.65
C THR A 419 16.46 -25.84 -8.81
N THR A 420 16.06 -26.96 -8.20
CA THR A 420 16.94 -27.72 -7.28
C THR A 420 17.81 -28.75 -7.99
N LYS A 421 17.47 -29.11 -9.24
CA LYS A 421 18.08 -30.22 -10.00
C LYS A 421 17.86 -31.59 -9.38
N GLU A 422 16.99 -31.68 -8.39
CA GLU A 422 16.64 -32.94 -7.75
C GLU A 422 15.53 -33.65 -8.54
N THR A 423 15.58 -34.98 -8.57
CA THR A 423 14.52 -35.79 -9.15
C THR A 423 13.40 -36.00 -8.12
N GLU A 424 12.16 -35.71 -8.49
CA GLU A 424 10.98 -35.92 -7.65
C GLU A 424 9.86 -36.66 -8.40
N ILE A 425 8.95 -37.27 -7.64
CA ILE A 425 7.71 -37.84 -8.15
C ILE A 425 6.63 -36.78 -8.06
N VAL A 426 6.09 -36.37 -9.20
CA VAL A 426 5.03 -35.36 -9.30
C VAL A 426 3.69 -36.04 -9.42
N HIS A 427 2.74 -35.64 -8.58
CA HIS A 427 1.38 -36.18 -8.54
C HIS A 427 0.36 -35.24 -9.23
N THR A 428 -0.89 -35.68 -9.35
CA THR A 428 -1.99 -34.82 -9.81
C THR A 428 -2.33 -33.70 -8.85
N PHE A 429 -2.95 -32.65 -9.37
CA PHE A 429 -3.44 -31.53 -8.56
C PHE A 429 -4.37 -32.00 -7.43
N GLY A 430 -5.34 -32.87 -7.74
CA GLY A 430 -6.25 -33.38 -6.72
C GLY A 430 -5.58 -34.29 -5.69
N TRP A 431 -4.51 -35.01 -6.06
CA TRP A 431 -3.70 -35.74 -5.09
C TRP A 431 -3.09 -34.81 -4.02
N TYR A 432 -2.49 -33.69 -4.44
CA TYR A 432 -1.92 -32.73 -3.48
C TYR A 432 -3.00 -32.11 -2.57
N LEU A 433 -4.19 -31.79 -3.10
CA LEU A 433 -5.29 -31.31 -2.24
C LEU A 433 -5.72 -32.36 -1.21
N ARG A 434 -5.85 -33.63 -1.63
CA ARG A 434 -6.19 -34.75 -0.72
C ARG A 434 -5.14 -34.94 0.37
N ARG A 435 -3.85 -34.80 0.03
CA ARG A 435 -2.77 -34.79 1.03
C ARG A 435 -2.94 -33.68 2.06
N TYR A 436 -3.16 -32.43 1.64
CA TYR A 436 -3.40 -31.33 2.58
C TYR A 436 -4.60 -31.59 3.49
N ILE A 437 -5.71 -32.07 2.92
CA ILE A 437 -6.91 -32.46 3.67
C ILE A 437 -6.60 -33.53 4.72
N ALA A 438 -5.88 -34.59 4.34
CA ALA A 438 -5.50 -35.67 5.23
C ALA A 438 -4.60 -35.18 6.37
N ASP A 439 -3.57 -34.37 6.05
CA ASP A 439 -2.66 -33.78 7.03
C ASP A 439 -3.41 -32.89 8.04
N ILE A 440 -4.36 -32.07 7.58
CA ILE A 440 -5.16 -31.17 8.42
C ILE A 440 -6.10 -31.98 9.34
N ARG A 441 -6.77 -33.00 8.80
CA ARG A 441 -7.63 -33.90 9.58
C ARG A 441 -6.84 -34.65 10.64
N ALA A 442 -5.60 -35.06 10.35
CA ALA A 442 -4.71 -35.70 11.31
C ALA A 442 -4.35 -34.79 12.51
N GLN A 443 -4.40 -33.46 12.35
CA GLN A 443 -4.26 -32.48 13.44
C GLN A 443 -5.57 -32.17 14.16
N GLU A 444 -6.67 -32.88 13.86
CA GLU A 444 -8.02 -32.58 14.32
C GLU A 444 -8.48 -31.15 13.97
N ALA A 445 -7.96 -30.60 12.87
CA ALA A 445 -8.35 -29.31 12.30
C ALA A 445 -9.32 -29.49 11.13
N THR A 446 -9.99 -28.40 10.74
CA THR A 446 -11.02 -28.41 9.69
C THR A 446 -10.47 -27.86 8.37
N PRO A 447 -10.36 -28.67 7.30
CA PRO A 447 -10.02 -28.15 5.98
C PRO A 447 -11.23 -27.48 5.32
N VAL A 448 -10.99 -26.41 4.59
CA VAL A 448 -11.97 -25.76 3.71
C VAL A 448 -11.33 -25.49 2.36
N LEU A 449 -11.89 -26.07 1.31
CA LEU A 449 -11.41 -25.84 -0.05
C LEU A 449 -12.01 -24.56 -0.62
N CYS A 450 -11.17 -23.78 -1.29
CA CYS A 450 -11.54 -22.61 -2.06
C CYS A 450 -11.08 -22.82 -3.50
N THR A 451 -11.98 -22.73 -4.48
CA THR A 451 -11.57 -22.72 -5.90
C THR A 451 -10.73 -21.47 -6.18
N LEU A 452 -9.78 -21.51 -7.12
CA LEU A 452 -9.06 -20.30 -7.56
C LEU A 452 -10.00 -19.16 -8.00
N VAL A 453 -9.59 -17.92 -7.73
CA VAL A 453 -10.32 -16.71 -8.16
C VAL A 453 -10.31 -16.59 -9.70
N PRO A 454 -11.32 -15.95 -10.32
CA PRO A 454 -11.32 -15.76 -11.76
C PRO A 454 -10.23 -14.77 -12.21
N ARG A 455 -9.66 -15.01 -13.38
CA ARG A 455 -8.75 -14.07 -14.05
C ARG A 455 -9.56 -12.96 -14.70
N ASN A 456 -8.98 -11.76 -14.86
CA ASN A 456 -9.52 -10.71 -15.72
C ASN A 456 -9.45 -11.15 -17.18
N SER A 457 -10.46 -11.90 -17.62
CA SER A 457 -10.56 -12.52 -18.93
C SER A 457 -12.02 -12.59 -19.29
N TRP A 458 -12.42 -11.86 -20.33
CA TRP A 458 -13.82 -11.71 -20.70
C TRP A 458 -14.14 -12.48 -21.97
N LYS A 459 -15.35 -13.06 -22.01
CA LYS A 459 -15.94 -13.69 -23.19
C LYS A 459 -17.42 -13.38 -23.19
N ASP A 460 -17.91 -12.81 -24.30
CA ASP A 460 -19.33 -12.48 -24.50
C ASP A 460 -19.92 -11.63 -23.36
N GLY A 461 -19.16 -10.63 -22.89
CA GLY A 461 -19.58 -9.71 -21.82
C GLY A 461 -19.59 -10.30 -20.41
N LYS A 462 -19.05 -11.52 -20.22
CA LYS A 462 -18.92 -12.17 -18.92
C LYS A 462 -17.50 -12.58 -18.62
N ILE A 463 -17.13 -12.63 -17.35
CA ILE A 463 -15.81 -13.12 -16.94
C ILE A 463 -15.74 -14.63 -17.17
N ALA A 464 -14.63 -15.11 -17.72
CA ALA A 464 -14.44 -16.52 -18.03
C ALA A 464 -14.32 -17.33 -16.72
N ARG A 465 -15.21 -18.33 -16.56
CA ARG A 465 -15.11 -19.32 -15.48
C ARG A 465 -14.01 -20.32 -15.80
N SER A 466 -13.37 -20.85 -14.77
CA SER A 466 -12.35 -21.89 -14.90
C SER A 466 -13.02 -23.26 -15.04
N THR A 467 -13.49 -23.61 -16.24
CA THR A 467 -14.07 -24.93 -16.54
C THR A 467 -13.01 -25.93 -16.98
N ASP A 468 -13.28 -27.23 -16.83
CA ASP A 468 -12.43 -28.37 -17.22
C ASP A 468 -10.98 -28.28 -16.71
N SER A 469 -10.84 -27.70 -15.52
CA SER A 469 -9.55 -27.28 -14.95
C SER A 469 -9.62 -27.18 -13.42
N HIS A 470 -8.68 -26.44 -12.82
CA HIS A 470 -8.44 -26.40 -11.38
C HIS A 470 -9.68 -26.09 -10.52
N ALA A 471 -10.61 -25.23 -10.95
CA ALA A 471 -11.83 -25.02 -10.16
C ALA A 471 -12.72 -26.27 -10.13
N ASP A 472 -12.93 -26.93 -11.27
CA ASP A 472 -13.70 -28.18 -11.33
C ASP A 472 -12.99 -29.33 -10.61
N TRP A 473 -11.67 -29.41 -10.69
CA TRP A 473 -10.90 -30.39 -9.92
C TRP A 473 -10.99 -30.12 -8.41
N THR A 474 -10.93 -28.87 -7.97
CA THR A 474 -11.18 -28.52 -6.56
C THR A 474 -12.61 -28.88 -6.13
N ARG A 475 -13.62 -28.62 -6.96
CA ARG A 475 -15.01 -29.05 -6.70
C ARG A 475 -15.12 -30.57 -6.56
N ALA A 476 -14.51 -31.30 -7.48
CA ALA A 476 -14.54 -32.76 -7.49
C ALA A 476 -13.83 -33.36 -6.27
N VAL A 477 -12.67 -32.81 -5.87
CA VAL A 477 -11.99 -33.22 -4.64
C VAL A 477 -12.83 -32.90 -3.40
N ALA A 478 -13.44 -31.71 -3.32
CA ALA A 478 -14.31 -31.35 -2.20
C ALA A 478 -15.48 -32.34 -2.04
N ALA A 479 -16.11 -32.73 -3.14
CA ALA A 479 -17.18 -33.72 -3.13
C ALA A 479 -16.69 -35.13 -2.78
N ALA A 480 -15.55 -35.56 -3.34
CA ALA A 480 -15.00 -36.89 -3.10
C ALA A 480 -14.51 -37.07 -1.65
N GLU A 481 -13.97 -36.02 -1.04
CA GLU A 481 -13.41 -36.05 0.31
C GLU A 481 -14.38 -35.62 1.39
N ASP A 482 -15.61 -35.22 1.04
CA ASP A 482 -16.59 -34.61 1.94
C ASP A 482 -15.99 -33.43 2.74
N VAL A 483 -15.50 -32.42 2.00
CA VAL A 483 -14.87 -31.22 2.56
C VAL A 483 -15.67 -29.99 2.12
N ALA A 484 -15.87 -29.06 3.05
CA ALA A 484 -16.54 -27.79 2.79
C ALA A 484 -15.88 -27.03 1.62
N LEU A 485 -16.70 -26.50 0.72
CA LEU A 485 -16.26 -25.78 -0.46
C LEU A 485 -16.79 -24.35 -0.47
N VAL A 486 -15.88 -23.39 -0.62
CA VAL A 486 -16.21 -22.03 -1.04
C VAL A 486 -15.86 -21.88 -2.52
N ASP A 487 -16.88 -21.92 -3.39
CA ASP A 487 -16.71 -21.75 -4.84
C ASP A 487 -16.48 -20.26 -5.19
N LEU A 488 -15.27 -19.79 -4.92
CA LEU A 488 -14.85 -18.42 -5.21
C LEU A 488 -14.81 -18.12 -6.70
N ASN A 489 -14.50 -19.10 -7.56
CA ASN A 489 -14.41 -18.90 -8.99
C ASN A 489 -15.76 -18.40 -9.50
N GLU A 490 -16.83 -19.09 -9.13
CA GLU A 490 -18.17 -18.73 -9.58
C GLU A 490 -18.76 -17.54 -8.78
N ARG A 491 -18.55 -17.47 -7.46
CA ARG A 491 -19.09 -16.37 -6.62
C ARG A 491 -18.50 -15.01 -7.01
N ILE A 492 -17.18 -14.92 -7.17
CA ILE A 492 -16.52 -13.68 -7.59
C ILE A 492 -16.90 -13.37 -9.03
N ALA A 493 -16.96 -14.40 -9.89
CA ALA A 493 -17.28 -14.19 -11.29
C ALA A 493 -18.68 -13.58 -11.49
N ARG A 494 -19.68 -13.97 -10.70
CA ARG A 494 -20.99 -13.31 -10.70
C ARG A 494 -20.93 -11.84 -10.30
N LYS A 495 -20.13 -11.49 -9.29
CA LYS A 495 -19.94 -10.08 -8.91
C LYS A 495 -19.24 -9.29 -10.01
N TYR A 496 -18.24 -9.88 -10.64
CA TYR A 496 -17.56 -9.27 -11.78
C TYR A 496 -18.50 -9.07 -12.97
N ASP A 497 -19.33 -10.05 -13.33
CA ASP A 497 -20.33 -9.90 -14.40
C ASP A 497 -21.28 -8.71 -14.15
N VAL A 498 -21.68 -8.47 -12.90
CA VAL A 498 -22.53 -7.34 -12.53
C VAL A 498 -21.79 -6.00 -12.66
N LEU A 499 -20.52 -5.95 -12.27
CA LEU A 499 -19.70 -4.75 -12.36
C LEU A 499 -19.33 -4.39 -13.81
N GLY A 500 -19.15 -5.39 -14.67
CA GLY A 500 -18.71 -5.23 -16.05
C GLY A 500 -17.19 -5.06 -16.20
N GLU A 501 -16.73 -5.19 -17.45
CA GLU A 501 -15.30 -5.32 -17.81
C GLU A 501 -14.43 -4.14 -17.38
N ASP A 502 -14.89 -2.91 -17.61
CA ASP A 502 -14.11 -1.70 -17.30
C ASP A 502 -13.91 -1.55 -15.78
N ALA A 503 -14.97 -1.71 -15.00
CA ALA A 503 -14.93 -1.60 -13.54
C ALA A 503 -14.07 -2.71 -12.93
N VAL A 504 -14.20 -3.95 -13.42
CA VAL A 504 -13.37 -5.07 -12.95
C VAL A 504 -11.92 -4.88 -13.35
N THR A 505 -11.62 -4.38 -14.55
CA THR A 505 -10.23 -4.13 -14.96
C THR A 505 -9.53 -3.14 -14.02
N ALA A 506 -10.25 -2.16 -13.46
CA ALA A 506 -9.71 -1.25 -12.45
C ALA A 506 -9.40 -1.93 -11.10
N LEU A 507 -10.00 -3.09 -10.80
CA LEU A 507 -9.71 -3.87 -9.60
C LEU A 507 -8.42 -4.69 -9.71
N PHE A 508 -7.84 -4.83 -10.91
CA PHE A 508 -6.61 -5.56 -11.15
C PHE A 508 -5.39 -4.64 -11.19
N ALA A 509 -4.30 -5.09 -10.57
CA ALA A 509 -3.02 -4.40 -10.57
C ALA A 509 -2.14 -4.80 -11.78
N ASP A 510 -2.44 -5.94 -12.39
CA ASP A 510 -1.93 -6.32 -13.70
C ASP A 510 -3.07 -6.56 -14.70
N LYS A 511 -2.74 -6.99 -15.91
CA LYS A 511 -3.76 -7.17 -16.95
C LYS A 511 -4.73 -8.33 -16.70
N ARG A 512 -4.40 -9.31 -15.85
CA ARG A 512 -5.06 -10.63 -15.92
C ARG A 512 -5.26 -11.37 -14.60
N VAL A 513 -4.34 -11.32 -13.65
CA VAL A 513 -4.31 -12.28 -12.53
C VAL A 513 -4.37 -11.58 -11.20
N HIS A 514 -3.55 -10.58 -11.00
CA HIS A 514 -3.31 -10.05 -9.67
C HIS A 514 -4.18 -8.83 -9.41
N THR A 515 -4.95 -8.88 -8.34
CA THR A 515 -5.79 -7.77 -7.88
C THR A 515 -4.97 -6.66 -7.23
N GLY A 516 -5.46 -5.42 -7.34
CA GLY A 516 -5.10 -4.35 -6.42
C GLY A 516 -5.84 -4.51 -5.08
N TRP A 517 -5.69 -3.55 -4.16
CA TRP A 517 -6.31 -3.63 -2.84
C TRP A 517 -7.85 -3.74 -2.91
N ASP A 518 -8.51 -2.92 -3.74
CA ASP A 518 -9.97 -2.92 -3.86
C ASP A 518 -10.50 -4.25 -4.41
N GLY A 519 -9.79 -4.84 -5.38
CA GLY A 519 -10.10 -6.19 -5.89
C GLY A 519 -9.90 -7.27 -4.83
N ALA A 520 -8.81 -7.20 -4.06
CA ALA A 520 -8.56 -8.10 -2.95
C ALA A 520 -9.63 -7.95 -1.84
N GLU A 521 -10.09 -6.73 -1.55
CA GLU A 521 -11.16 -6.44 -0.58
C GLU A 521 -12.50 -7.04 -1.03
N LEU A 522 -12.86 -6.87 -2.31
CA LEU A 522 -14.06 -7.48 -2.89
C LEU A 522 -13.97 -9.01 -2.82
N ASN A 523 -12.82 -9.59 -3.19
CA ASN A 523 -12.62 -11.03 -3.15
C ASN A 523 -12.70 -11.55 -1.71
N ALA A 524 -12.08 -10.87 -0.74
CA ALA A 524 -12.11 -11.25 0.66
C ALA A 524 -13.52 -11.18 1.26
N LEU A 525 -14.29 -10.15 0.91
CA LEU A 525 -15.70 -10.06 1.28
C LEU A 525 -16.48 -11.26 0.74
N THR A 526 -16.21 -11.65 -0.51
CA THR A 526 -16.86 -12.79 -1.17
C THR A 526 -16.46 -14.13 -0.54
N VAL A 527 -15.23 -14.25 -0.06
CA VAL A 527 -14.78 -15.40 0.76
C VAL A 527 -15.59 -15.47 2.04
N VAL A 528 -15.72 -14.35 2.78
CA VAL A 528 -16.48 -14.31 4.04
C VAL A 528 -17.97 -14.60 3.84
N GLU A 529 -18.59 -14.07 2.78
CA GLU A 529 -19.96 -14.43 2.40
C GLU A 529 -20.09 -15.94 2.11
N GLY A 530 -19.10 -16.51 1.42
CA GLY A 530 -19.03 -17.94 1.14
C GLY A 530 -18.93 -18.78 2.41
N LEU A 531 -18.04 -18.41 3.33
CA LEU A 531 -17.87 -19.08 4.62
C LEU A 531 -19.14 -19.00 5.49
N ARG A 532 -19.82 -17.85 5.50
CA ARG A 532 -21.09 -17.68 6.23
C ARG A 532 -22.22 -18.56 5.68
N ALA A 533 -22.14 -18.95 4.41
CA ALA A 533 -23.13 -19.80 3.77
C ALA A 533 -22.83 -21.30 3.90
N LEU A 534 -21.72 -21.70 4.53
CA LEU A 534 -21.44 -23.10 4.83
C LEU A 534 -22.37 -23.63 5.92
N ASP A 535 -22.78 -24.89 5.82
CA ASP A 535 -23.54 -25.58 6.84
C ASP A 535 -22.94 -27.00 7.08
N PRO A 536 -22.38 -27.27 8.27
CA PRO A 536 -22.15 -26.33 9.35
C PRO A 536 -21.06 -25.29 8.99
N ASN A 537 -21.21 -24.06 9.48
CA ASN A 537 -20.16 -23.03 9.33
C ASN A 537 -19.07 -23.19 10.40
N PRO A 538 -17.84 -23.62 10.06
CA PRO A 538 -16.77 -23.84 11.04
C PRO A 538 -16.28 -22.53 11.68
N LEU A 539 -16.62 -21.38 11.12
CA LEU A 539 -16.16 -20.05 11.55
C LEU A 539 -17.28 -19.17 12.14
N ALA A 540 -18.48 -19.70 12.38
CA ALA A 540 -19.64 -18.91 12.82
C ALA A 540 -19.37 -18.06 14.07
N ARG A 541 -18.68 -18.62 15.06
CA ARG A 541 -18.32 -17.94 16.33
C ARG A 541 -17.11 -16.99 16.23
N HIS A 542 -16.37 -17.06 15.12
CA HIS A 542 -15.12 -16.35 14.91
C HIS A 542 -15.31 -15.06 14.09
N LEU A 543 -16.32 -15.06 13.21
CA LEU A 543 -16.65 -13.93 12.34
C LEU A 543 -17.40 -12.83 13.10
N ARG A 544 -17.04 -11.58 12.84
CA ARG A 544 -17.83 -10.41 13.23
C ARG A 544 -19.17 -10.41 12.50
N PRO A 545 -20.24 -9.82 13.07
CA PRO A 545 -21.48 -9.53 12.36
C PRO A 545 -21.22 -8.71 11.09
N SER A 546 -22.05 -8.87 10.07
CA SER A 546 -22.03 -7.96 8.91
C SER A 546 -22.40 -6.56 9.38
N MET A 547 -21.44 -5.63 9.40
CA MET A 547 -21.78 -4.21 9.49
C MET A 547 -22.48 -3.81 8.18
N GLY A 548 -23.82 -3.75 8.20
CA GLY A 548 -24.61 -3.10 7.14
C GLY A 548 -25.32 -3.99 6.10
N MET A 549 -25.57 -5.28 6.36
CA MET A 549 -26.54 -6.05 5.55
C MET A 549 -27.69 -6.49 6.45
N PRO A 550 -28.96 -6.15 6.14
CA PRO A 550 -30.08 -6.71 6.86
C PRO A 550 -30.06 -8.24 6.72
N ALA A 551 -30.44 -8.94 7.78
CA ALA A 551 -30.60 -10.39 7.75
C ALA A 551 -31.51 -10.75 6.57
N SER A 552 -30.98 -11.47 5.59
CA SER A 552 -31.79 -12.07 4.53
C SER A 552 -32.79 -12.99 5.20
N SER A 553 -34.07 -12.61 5.21
CA SER A 553 -35.17 -13.55 5.40
C SER A 553 -35.05 -14.61 4.32
N ALA A 554 -34.79 -15.85 4.73
CA ALA A 554 -34.91 -17.01 3.85
C ALA A 554 -36.34 -17.12 3.29
N PRO A 555 -36.54 -17.75 2.12
CA PRO A 555 -37.87 -18.04 1.59
C PRO A 555 -38.71 -18.92 2.53
#